data_AF-M5AXM1-F1
#
_entry.id   AF-M5AXM1-F1
#
_cell.length_a   1.000
_cell.length_b   1.000
_cell.length_c   1.000
_cell.angle_alpha   90.00
_cell.angle_beta   90.00
_cell.angle_gamma   90.00
#
_symmetry.space_group_name_H-M   'P 1'
#
loop_
_entity.id
_entity.type
_entity.pdbx_description
1 polymer ?
#
loop_
_entity_poly.entity_id
_entity_poly.type
_entity_poly.pdbx_seq_one_letter_code
_entity_poly.pdbx_strand_id
1 'polypeptide(L)' 'GSEAEELALHEEIFQQLAELVERPKPQERECKWFWGSCTKDSDCCKHLGCKPKWPHICVWDGTFC' A
#
# COMPACT_ATOMS: atom_id res chain seq x y z
N GLY A 1 -21.01 25.96 -27.49
CA GLY A 1 -20.04 25.15 -26.74
C GLY A 1 -19.89 23.87 -27.50
N SER A 2 -18.69 23.57 -27.98
CA SER A 2 -18.51 22.55 -29.00
C SER A 2 -18.57 21.16 -28.38
N GLU A 3 -19.50 20.34 -28.85
CA GLU A 3 -19.59 18.91 -28.55
C GLU A 3 -18.27 18.18 -28.86
N ALA A 4 -17.52 18.67 -29.86
CA ALA A 4 -16.21 18.18 -30.21
C ALA A 4 -15.12 18.48 -29.15
N GLU A 5 -15.26 19.57 -28.38
CA GLU A 5 -14.34 19.88 -27.28
C GLU A 5 -14.56 18.92 -26.10
N GLU A 6 -15.81 18.56 -25.82
CA GLU A 6 -16.15 17.61 -24.76
C GLU A 6 -15.65 16.19 -25.09
N LEU A 7 -15.82 15.77 -26.34
CA LEU A 7 -15.34 14.45 -26.80
C LEU A 7 -13.80 14.34 -26.75
N ALA A 8 -13.09 15.40 -27.12
CA ALA A 8 -11.62 15.43 -27.03
C ALA A 8 -11.15 15.32 -25.57
N LEU A 9 -11.79 16.06 -24.65
CA LEU A 9 -11.50 15.99 -23.22
C LEU A 9 -11.78 14.60 -22.66
N HIS A 10 -12.89 13.97 -23.06
CA HIS A 10 -13.26 12.65 -22.60
C HIS A 10 -12.22 11.59 -23.03
N GLU A 11 -11.72 11.66 -24.26
CA GLU A 11 -10.69 10.75 -24.76
C GLU A 11 -9.35 10.91 -24.02
N GLU A 12 -8.93 12.15 -23.76
CA GLU A 12 -7.72 12.43 -22.98
C GLU A 12 -7.80 11.86 -21.55
N ILE A 13 -8.94 12.07 -20.87
CA ILE A 13 -9.16 11.52 -19.52
C ILE A 13 -9.12 10.00 -19.55
N PHE A 14 -9.73 9.37 -20.56
CA PHE A 14 -9.77 7.92 -20.66
C PHE A 14 -8.37 7.32 -20.84
N GLN A 15 -7.53 7.95 -21.66
CA GLN A 15 -6.14 7.52 -21.86
C GLN A 15 -5.32 7.64 -20.56
N GLN A 16 -5.46 8.76 -19.83
CA GLN A 16 -4.79 8.94 -18.53
C GLN A 16 -5.25 7.89 -17.50
N LEU A 17 -6.54 7.57 -17.47
CA LEU A 17 -7.08 6.58 -16.54
C LEU A 17 -6.58 5.18 -16.86
N ALA A 18 -6.50 4.82 -18.15
CA ALA A 18 -5.94 3.55 -18.59
C ALA A 18 -4.48 3.39 -18.16
N GLU A 19 -3.67 4.45 -18.30
CA GLU A 19 -2.28 4.46 -17.82
C GLU A 19 -2.19 4.24 -16.29
N LEU A 20 -3.07 4.87 -15.51
CA LEU A 20 -3.11 4.70 -14.05
C LEU A 20 -3.56 3.30 -13.60
N VAL A 21 -4.35 2.60 -14.42
CA VAL A 21 -4.80 1.22 -14.18
C VAL A 21 -3.72 0.22 -14.59
N GLU A 22 -3.07 0.42 -15.73
CA GLU A 22 -1.97 -0.44 -16.21
C GLU A 22 -0.69 -0.26 -15.39
N ARG A 23 -0.45 0.94 -14.84
CA ARG A 23 0.68 1.17 -13.94
C ARG A 23 0.49 0.27 -12.72
N PRO A 24 1.38 -0.72 -12.49
CA PRO A 24 1.29 -1.57 -11.32
C PRO A 24 1.38 -0.64 -10.11
N LYS A 25 0.25 -0.45 -9.40
CA LYS A 25 0.29 0.14 -8.07
C LYS A 25 1.31 -0.71 -7.31
N PRO A 26 2.33 -0.10 -6.67
CA PRO A 26 3.20 -0.88 -5.82
C PRO A 26 2.25 -1.62 -4.88
N GLN A 27 2.23 -2.94 -4.96
CA GLN A 27 1.72 -3.77 -3.89
C GLN A 27 2.72 -3.52 -2.77
N GLU A 28 2.59 -2.35 -2.12
CA GLU A 28 3.15 -2.13 -0.80
C GLU A 28 2.68 -3.33 -0.03
N ARG A 29 3.61 -4.22 0.30
CA ARG A 29 3.32 -5.31 1.21
C ARG A 29 2.83 -4.62 2.45
N GLU A 30 1.51 -4.63 2.66
CA GLU A 30 0.88 -3.90 3.75
C GLU A 30 1.57 -4.38 5.02
N CYS A 31 2.35 -3.48 5.62
CA CYS A 31 3.04 -3.81 6.84
C CYS A 31 1.96 -4.05 7.91
N LYS A 32 2.22 -5.01 8.77
CA LYS A 32 1.29 -5.46 9.79
C LYS A 32 1.48 -4.60 11.02
N TRP A 33 0.36 -4.06 11.47
CA TRP A 33 0.29 -3.23 12.67
C TRP A 33 0.39 -4.08 13.94
N PHE A 34 0.32 -3.43 15.10
CA PHE A 34 0.37 -4.08 16.41
C PHE A 34 -0.70 -5.19 16.50
N TRP A 35 -0.32 -6.38 17.01
CA TRP A 35 -1.11 -7.63 16.99
C TRP A 35 -1.33 -8.31 15.64
N GLY A 36 -0.79 -7.78 14.54
CA GLY A 36 -0.79 -8.47 13.26
C GLY A 36 0.09 -9.72 13.31
N SER A 37 -0.36 -10.82 12.70
CA SER A 37 0.40 -12.08 12.65
C SER A 37 1.66 -11.91 11.79
N CYS A 38 2.84 -12.28 12.28
CA CYS A 38 4.08 -12.05 11.53
C CYS A 38 4.86 -13.35 11.34
N THR A 39 5.68 -13.41 10.28
CA THR A 39 6.66 -14.48 10.08
C THR A 39 8.08 -13.93 10.17
N LYS A 40 8.27 -12.67 9.74
CA LYS A 40 9.54 -11.96 9.77
C LYS A 40 9.32 -10.52 10.26
N ASP A 41 10.37 -9.88 10.77
CA ASP A 41 10.28 -8.49 11.21
C ASP A 41 9.89 -7.52 10.09
N SER A 42 10.28 -7.82 8.84
CA SER A 42 9.89 -7.05 7.65
C SER A 42 8.37 -7.07 7.37
N ASP A 43 7.63 -7.98 7.99
CA ASP A 43 6.17 -8.00 7.87
C ASP A 43 5.54 -6.95 8.78
N CYS A 44 6.23 -6.46 9.80
CA CYS A 44 5.70 -5.50 10.77
C CYS A 44 6.00 -4.06 10.35
N CYS A 45 5.12 -3.11 10.67
CA CYS A 45 5.37 -1.70 10.36
C CYS A 45 6.55 -1.15 11.18
N LYS A 46 7.05 0.02 10.77
CA LYS A 46 8.13 0.71 11.47
C LYS A 46 7.83 0.81 12.98
N HIS A 47 8.83 0.54 13.81
CA HIS A 47 8.75 0.45 15.28
C HIS A 47 8.06 -0.79 15.86
N LEU A 48 7.72 -1.75 14.99
CA LEU A 48 7.19 -3.05 15.39
C LEU A 48 8.17 -4.14 14.94
N GLY A 49 8.38 -5.11 15.82
CA GLY A 49 9.17 -6.31 15.56
C GLY A 49 8.30 -7.54 15.71
N CYS A 50 8.64 -8.59 14.96
CA CYS A 50 7.97 -9.87 15.05
C CYS A 50 8.49 -10.63 16.26
N LYS A 51 7.64 -10.87 17.27
CA LYS A 51 8.06 -11.73 18.40
C LYS A 51 7.89 -13.19 18.02
N PRO A 52 8.97 -14.00 18.08
CA PRO A 52 8.89 -15.44 17.79
C PRO A 52 8.30 -16.24 18.96
N LYS A 53 8.15 -15.64 20.15
CA LYS A 53 7.57 -16.31 21.31
C LYS A 53 6.05 -16.25 21.19
N TRP A 54 5.45 -17.43 21.00
CA TRP A 54 4.01 -17.62 20.80
C TRP A 54 3.17 -16.65 21.65
N PRO A 55 2.28 -15.83 21.04
CA PRO A 55 1.87 -15.80 19.63
C PRO A 55 2.84 -15.03 18.70
N HIS A 56 2.99 -15.49 17.45
CA HIS A 56 3.82 -14.84 16.43
C HIS A 56 3.17 -13.54 15.92
N ILE A 57 3.34 -12.46 16.67
CA ILE A 57 2.69 -11.17 16.39
C ILE A 57 3.69 -10.01 16.35
N CYS A 58 3.33 -9.00 15.57
CA CYS A 58 3.98 -7.70 15.58
C CYS A 58 3.70 -6.99 16.90
N VAL A 59 4.76 -6.72 17.65
CA VAL A 59 4.69 -5.90 18.87
C VAL A 59 5.73 -4.80 18.80
N TRP A 60 5.62 -3.83 19.70
CA TRP A 60 6.60 -2.76 19.84
C TRP A 60 8.03 -3.32 20.01
N ASP A 61 8.94 -2.91 19.12
CA ASP A 61 10.33 -3.39 19.12
C ASP A 61 11.23 -2.72 20.18
N GLY A 62 10.76 -1.64 20.80
CA GLY A 62 11.49 -0.89 21.82
C GLY A 62 12.22 0.36 21.30
N THR A 63 12.07 0.74 20.03
CA THR A 63 12.77 1.89 19.42
C THR A 63 12.30 3.29 19.87
N PHE A 64 11.62 3.40 21.03
CA PHE A 64 11.38 4.69 21.71
C PHE A 64 12.51 5.02 22.72
N CYS A 65 13.77 4.84 22.33
CA CYS A 65 14.94 5.32 23.07
C CYS A 65 15.77 6.23 22.17
#